data_AF-A0A1F7NJP5-F1
#
_entry.id   AF-A0A1F7NJP5-F1
#
_cell.length_a   1.000
_cell.length_b   1.000
_cell.length_c   1.000
_cell.angle_alpha   90.00
_cell.angle_beta   90.00
_cell.angle_gamma   90.00
#
_symmetry.space_group_name_H-M   'P 1'
#
loop_
_entity.id
_entity.type
_entity.pdbx_description
1 polymer ?
#
loop_
_entity_poly.entity_id
_entity_poly.type
_entity_poly.pdbx_seq_one_letter_code
_entity_poly.pdbx_strand_id
1 'polypeptide(L)'
;MVRTQIQLPEEQYRRLRRWAGRLGVSLSEAVRRCLAEHLAQEEATPSREERVRAALAVCGKYADPKGPSRVAADHDRHLAEAYRR
;
A
#
# COMPACT_ATOMS: atom_id res chain seq x y z
N MET A 1 7.06 -27.68 3.69
CA MET A 1 7.71 -26.98 2.56
C MET A 1 7.70 -27.89 1.35
N VAL A 2 7.41 -27.37 0.15
CA VAL A 2 7.48 -28.12 -1.10
C VAL A 2 8.79 -27.76 -1.81
N ARG A 3 9.51 -28.74 -2.37
CA ARG A 3 10.74 -28.48 -3.13
C ARG A 3 10.37 -27.96 -4.52
N THR A 4 10.72 -26.71 -4.79
CA THR A 4 10.50 -26.08 -6.08
C THR A 4 11.84 -25.66 -6.68
N GLN A 5 12.10 -26.05 -7.93
CA GLN A 5 13.26 -25.62 -8.69
C GLN A 5 12.86 -24.49 -9.62
N ILE A 6 13.47 -23.31 -9.44
CA ILE A 6 13.26 -22.13 -10.26
C ILE A 6 14.62 -21.61 -10.73
N GLN A 7 14.67 -21.08 -11.95
CA GLN A 7 15.85 -20.38 -12.45
C GLN A 7 15.67 -18.88 -12.26
N LEU A 8 16.74 -18.20 -11.83
CA LEU A 8 16.75 -16.75 -11.68
C LEU A 8 17.71 -16.15 -12.72
N PRO A 9 17.34 -15.03 -13.35
CA PRO A 9 18.31 -14.21 -14.06
C PRO A 9 19.50 -13.89 -13.17
N GLU A 10 20.71 -13.89 -13.74
CA GLU A 10 21.94 -13.75 -12.97
C GLU A 10 21.98 -12.47 -12.13
N GLU A 11 21.45 -11.37 -12.66
CA GLU A 11 21.35 -10.11 -11.94
C GLU A 11 20.48 -10.23 -10.68
N GLN A 12 19.32 -10.88 -10.79
CA GLN A 12 18.41 -11.10 -9.66
C GLN A 12 19.06 -11.99 -8.61
N TYR A 13 19.73 -13.06 -9.03
CA TYR A 13 20.49 -13.93 -8.12
C TYR A 13 21.56 -13.14 -7.35
N ARG A 14 22.37 -12.32 -8.04
CA ARG A 14 23.42 -11.50 -7.40
C ARG A 14 22.82 -10.51 -6.41
N ARG A 15 21.71 -9.85 -6.77
CA ARG A 15 21.02 -8.89 -5.89
C ARG A 15 20.44 -9.58 -4.66
N LEU A 16 19.79 -10.74 -4.84
CA LEU A 16 19.23 -11.52 -3.76
C LEU A 16 20.30 -12.06 -2.82
N ARG A 17 21.43 -12.55 -3.35
CA ARG A 17 22.57 -13.02 -2.56
C ARG A 17 23.17 -11.92 -1.70
N ARG A 18 23.35 -10.70 -2.24
CA ARG A 18 23.81 -9.55 -1.44
C ARG A 18 22.83 -9.19 -0.33
N TRP A 19 21.53 -9.21 -0.62
CA TRP A 19 20.51 -8.92 0.38
C TRP A 19 20.45 -9.98 1.48
N ALA A 20 20.49 -11.26 1.12
CA ALA A 20 20.59 -12.37 2.08
C ALA A 20 21.83 -12.24 2.98
N GLY A 21 22.99 -11.90 2.39
CA GLY A 21 24.22 -11.66 3.13
C GLY A 21 24.12 -10.49 4.11
N ARG A 22 23.50 -9.37 3.72
CA ARG A 22 23.25 -8.23 4.63
C ARG A 22 22.35 -8.59 5.81
N LEU A 23 21.40 -9.51 5.61
CA LEU A 23 20.47 -9.95 6.65
C LEU A 23 20.98 -11.15 7.47
N GLY A 24 22.12 -11.74 7.11
CA GLY A 24 22.65 -12.94 7.76
C GLY A 24 21.76 -14.18 7.58
N VAL A 25 20.99 -14.27 6.49
CA VAL A 25 20.08 -15.39 6.22
C VAL A 25 20.50 -16.17 4.98
N SER A 26 19.96 -17.39 4.83
CA SER A 26 20.18 -18.19 3.62
C SER A 26 19.50 -17.58 2.40
N LEU A 27 20.00 -17.91 1.21
CA LEU A 27 19.39 -17.47 -0.05
C LEU A 27 17.92 -17.92 -0.16
N SER A 28 17.61 -19.15 0.27
CA SER A 28 16.24 -19.66 0.25
C SER A 28 15.32 -18.92 1.22
N GLU A 29 15.83 -18.45 2.35
CA GLU A 29 15.07 -17.61 3.27
C GLU A 29 14.78 -16.24 2.67
N ALA A 30 15.76 -15.64 2.00
CA ALA A 30 15.56 -14.41 1.25
C ALA A 30 14.46 -14.57 0.18
N VAL A 31 14.49 -15.65 -0.63
CA VAL A 31 13.41 -15.94 -1.60
C VAL A 31 12.04 -15.96 -0.92
N ARG A 32 11.92 -16.69 0.20
CA ARG A 32 10.65 -16.81 0.92
C ARG A 32 10.13 -15.49 1.46
N ARG A 33 11.00 -14.63 1.99
CA ARG A 33 10.60 -13.30 2.48
C ARG A 33 10.07 -12.42 1.35
N CYS A 34 10.75 -12.40 0.20
CA CYS A 34 10.25 -11.66 -0.96
C CYS A 34 8.88 -12.18 -1.42
N LEU A 35 8.69 -13.51 -1.48
CA LEU A 35 7.41 -14.11 -1.86
C LEU A 35 6.32 -13.78 -0.84
N ALA A 36 6.61 -13.92 0.46
CA ALA A 36 5.65 -13.64 1.52
C ALA A 36 5.22 -12.16 1.53
N GLU A 37 6.17 -11.24 1.37
CA GLU A 37 5.88 -9.80 1.30
C GLU A 37 5.01 -9.46 0.09
N HIS A 38 5.33 -10.01 -1.09
CA HIS A 38 4.55 -9.76 -2.30
C HIS A 38 3.13 -10.32 -2.21
N LEU A 39 2.98 -11.56 -1.74
CA LEU A 39 1.67 -12.18 -1.56
C LEU A 39 0.83 -11.45 -0.51
N ALA A 40 1.45 -11.00 0.59
CA ALA A 40 0.78 -10.19 1.59
C ALA A 40 0.32 -8.83 1.01
N GLN A 41 1.08 -8.22 0.11
CA GLN A 41 0.68 -6.97 -0.55
C GLN A 41 -0.46 -7.17 -1.56
N GLU A 42 -0.43 -8.26 -2.32
CA GLU A 42 -1.53 -8.66 -3.20
C GLU A 42 -2.82 -8.90 -2.39
N GLU A 43 -2.74 -9.66 -1.30
CA GLU A 43 -3.88 -9.94 -0.41
C GLU A 43 -4.37 -8.70 0.34
N ALA A 44 -3.45 -7.80 0.72
CA ALA A 44 -3.80 -6.56 1.42
C ALA A 44 -4.39 -5.50 0.49
N THR A 45 -4.35 -5.69 -0.83
CA THR A 45 -5.00 -4.78 -1.77
C THR A 45 -6.51 -4.98 -1.67
N PRO A 46 -7.26 -4.06 -1.05
CA PRO A 46 -8.68 -4.30 -0.84
C PRO A 46 -9.37 -4.30 -2.19
N SER A 47 -10.31 -5.23 -2.35
CA SER A 47 -11.21 -5.26 -3.50
C SER A 47 -11.91 -3.91 -3.67
N ARG A 48 -12.42 -3.64 -4.87
CA ARG A 48 -13.20 -2.42 -5.13
C ARG A 48 -14.37 -2.29 -4.15
N GLU A 49 -15.02 -3.40 -3.83
CA GLU A 49 -16.15 -3.44 -2.90
C GLU A 49 -15.74 -3.10 -1.46
N GLU A 50 -14.61 -3.64 -0.98
CA GLU A 50 -14.08 -3.32 0.34
C GLU A 50 -13.66 -1.85 0.45
N ARG A 51 -13.06 -1.29 -0.60
CA ARG A 51 -12.74 0.13 -0.68
C ARG A 51 -13.99 1.01 -0.61
N VAL A 52 -15.04 0.66 -1.36
CA VAL A 52 -16.31 1.38 -1.33
C VAL A 52 -16.97 1.28 0.05
N ARG A 53 -17.00 0.08 0.64
CA ARG A 53 -17.55 -0.14 1.98
C ARG A 53 -16.81 0.67 3.04
N ALA A 54 -15.48 0.69 3.00
CA ALA A 54 -14.65 1.47 3.92
C ALA A 54 -14.89 2.98 3.76
N ALA A 55 -15.00 3.48 2.53
CA ALA A 55 -15.31 4.89 2.28
C ALA A 55 -16.70 5.28 2.83
N LEU A 56 -17.71 4.45 2.57
CA LEU A 56 -19.07 4.68 3.08
C LEU A 56 -19.14 4.66 4.61
N ALA A 57 -18.35 3.81 5.27
CA ALA A 57 -18.31 3.73 6.73
C ALA A 57 -17.80 5.01 7.42
N VAL A 58 -17.12 5.89 6.68
CA VAL A 58 -16.62 7.18 7.18
C VAL A 58 -17.61 8.33 6.92
N CYS A 59 -18.50 8.20 5.94
CA CYS A 59 -19.49 9.22 5.61
C CYS A 59 -20.40 9.51 6.82
N GLY A 60 -20.50 10.78 7.20
CA GLY A 60 -21.33 11.24 8.33
C GLY A 60 -20.74 10.96 9.72
N LYS A 61 -19.59 10.29 9.82
CA LYS A 61 -18.93 10.00 11.12
C LYS A 61 -18.29 11.24 11.74
N TYR A 62 -17.85 12.18 10.92
CA TYR A 62 -17.15 13.38 11.35
C TYR A 62 -17.97 14.62 10.97
N ALA A 63 -18.07 15.55 11.91
CA ALA A 63 -18.65 16.86 11.71
C ALA A 63 -17.61 17.90 12.12
N ASP A 64 -17.48 18.97 11.33
CA ASP A 64 -16.73 20.16 11.72
C ASP A 64 -17.74 21.23 12.15
N PRO A 65 -17.96 21.46 13.45
CA PRO A 65 -18.97 22.39 13.94
C PRO A 65 -18.65 23.85 13.63
N LYS A 66 -17.36 24.17 13.39
CA LYS A 66 -16.88 25.53 13.12
C LYS A 66 -16.53 25.72 11.64
N GLY A 67 -16.55 24.65 10.86
CA GLY A 67 -16.20 24.62 9.45
C GLY A 67 -17.37 24.97 8.52
N PRO A 68 -17.08 25.20 7.24
CA PRO A 68 -18.11 25.45 6.23
C PRO A 68 -18.99 24.20 6.05
N SER A 69 -20.30 24.38 5.92
CA SER A 69 -21.25 23.27 5.78
C SER A 69 -21.39 22.73 4.35
N ARG A 70 -20.83 23.42 3.35
CA ARG A 70 -20.98 23.11 1.91
C ARG A 70 -19.64 22.90 1.21
N VAL A 71 -18.61 22.45 1.91
CA VAL A 71 -17.25 22.27 1.35
C VAL A 71 -17.26 21.40 0.09
N ALA A 72 -18.04 20.32 0.07
CA ALA A 72 -18.12 19.42 -1.08
C ALA A 72 -18.78 20.07 -2.31
N ALA A 73 -19.73 20.99 -2.12
CA ALA A 73 -20.45 21.65 -3.22
C ALA A 73 -19.71 22.90 -3.72
N ASP A 74 -19.08 23.63 -2.81
CA ASP A 74 -18.47 24.93 -3.08
C ASP A 74 -16.92 24.85 -3.01
N HIS A 75 -16.35 23.69 -3.37
CA HIS A 75 -14.94 23.37 -3.15
C HIS A 75 -13.99 24.39 -3.79
N ASP A 76 -14.26 24.80 -5.03
CA ASP A 76 -13.40 25.75 -5.76
C ASP A 76 -13.41 27.14 -5.13
N ARG A 77 -14.57 27.58 -4.62
CA ARG A 77 -14.68 28.86 -3.92
C ARG A 77 -13.83 28.85 -2.65
N HIS A 78 -13.96 27.81 -1.83
CA HIS A 78 -13.20 27.68 -0.59
C HIS A 78 -11.70 27.55 -0.86
N LEU A 79 -11.32 26.84 -1.92
CA LEU A 79 -9.92 26.74 -2.36
C LEU A 79 -9.38 28.12 -2.76
N ALA A 80 -10.11 28.87 -3.60
CA ALA A 80 -9.72 30.19 -4.04
C ALA A 80 -9.66 31.23 -2.90
N GLU A 81 -10.51 31.11 -1.87
CA GLU A 81 -10.41 31.93 -0.65
C GLU A 81 -9.13 31.63 0.14
N ALA A 82 -8.75 30.36 0.28
CA ALA A 82 -7.54 29.97 1.02
C ALA A 82 -6.25 30.48 0.37
N TYR A 83 -6.17 30.48 -0.97
CA TYR A 83 -5.01 30.96 -1.73
C TYR A 83 -4.94 32.48 -1.91
N ARG A 84 -5.96 33.23 -1.47
CA ARG A 84 -5.96 34.70 -1.50
C ARG A 84 -5.37 35.34 -0.23
N ARG A 85 -4.83 34.52 0.68
CA ARG A 85 -3.96 34.96 1.79
C ARG A 85 -2.55 35.24 1.32
#